data_AF-A0A957J4H8-F1
#
_entry.id   AF-A0A957J4H8-F1
#
_cell.length_a   1.000
_cell.length_b   1.000
_cell.length_c   1.000
_cell.angle_alpha   90.00
_cell.angle_beta   90.00
_cell.angle_gamma   90.00
#
_symmetry.space_group_name_H-M   'P 1'
#
loop_
_entity.id
_entity.type
_entity.pdbx_description
1 polymer ?
#
loop_
_entity_poly.entity_id
_entity_poly.type
_entity_poly.pdbx_seq_one_letter_code
_entity_poly.pdbx_strand_id
1 'polypeptide(L)'
;YIVGADAAVRGTAVTLNTTNHTTAYGLLLDGSAALQLENSTITAHTLSNNAFGIYMNAANTTLTVTQSTIRAMGNGNIYGLYSFLGATYLRDVHITAQAAGTSGTNSYGIYTFSDLVAYDVTAVGADARIYNYGLESYGNVALYGGVYEGRNGVGTTNVQAAVGIHNRGPLYAEGVTARGTGHTSRNQGLDIEGGETTLVGGYFYGEGGTAAYGIENFGTGGVLTATAVTAIGKNGSSGSYGLYNGGPATLYGGSFIGSGLGSIFGTYGINNAFTIGILEAHGVTAVGEYGTDEVWGLRNWLGTITLENGSFTAISGTTAYGIDNDTSDASLTATGITVLAANASQTNIGLFNRNTADTVLVGGSFTARGGSVVAHGIYNQGSGSNLTADNVTIIAADSADNNGLRNQNSAISNITAARLVGTGSHALYMTSGIVRIGVSEISGGATRAAGVLTCFQAYTELFAAYTCP
;
A
#
# COMPACT_ATOMS: atom_id res chain seq x y z
N TYR A 1 -7.88 8.95 -40.61
CA TYR A 1 -9.00 8.00 -40.56
C TYR A 1 -8.60 6.80 -41.39
N ILE A 2 -8.52 5.61 -40.80
CA ILE A 2 -8.22 4.37 -41.52
C ILE A 2 -9.45 3.48 -41.38
N VAL A 3 -10.11 3.18 -42.50
CA VAL A 3 -11.27 2.28 -42.59
C VAL A 3 -10.97 1.22 -43.64
N GLY A 4 -10.94 -0.04 -43.25
CA GLY A 4 -10.63 -1.17 -44.14
C GLY A 4 -9.79 -2.26 -43.45
N ALA A 5 -9.70 -3.43 -44.08
CA ALA A 5 -8.90 -4.55 -43.58
C ALA A 5 -7.40 -4.26 -43.78
N ASP A 6 -6.64 -4.49 -42.71
CA ASP A 6 -5.17 -4.53 -42.61
C ASP A 6 -4.39 -3.35 -43.19
N ALA A 7 -3.88 -2.48 -42.32
CA ALA A 7 -3.00 -1.37 -42.70
C ALA A 7 -1.67 -1.47 -41.92
N ALA A 8 -0.56 -1.21 -42.59
CA ALA A 8 0.75 -1.05 -41.95
C ALA A 8 1.27 0.37 -42.24
N VAL A 9 1.60 1.12 -41.20
CA VAL A 9 2.15 2.48 -41.30
C VAL A 9 3.53 2.48 -40.63
N ARG A 10 4.59 2.74 -41.40
CA ARG A 10 5.98 2.73 -40.92
C ARG A 10 6.67 4.07 -41.18
N GLY A 11 7.35 4.62 -40.19
CA GLY A 11 8.29 5.74 -40.36
C GLY A 11 7.67 7.09 -40.70
N THR A 12 6.40 7.33 -40.32
CA THR A 12 5.69 8.58 -40.63
C THR A 12 5.36 9.39 -39.37
N ALA A 13 5.55 10.70 -39.45
CA ALA A 13 4.98 11.64 -38.50
C ALA A 13 3.56 12.04 -38.93
N VAL A 14 2.57 11.77 -38.09
CA VAL A 14 1.18 12.19 -38.28
C VAL A 14 0.87 13.28 -37.25
N THR A 15 0.78 14.52 -37.71
CA THR A 15 0.42 15.67 -36.87
C THR A 15 -0.95 16.19 -37.29
N LEU A 16 -1.90 16.20 -36.36
CA LEU A 16 -3.21 16.82 -36.55
C LEU A 16 -3.39 17.96 -35.54
N ASN A 17 -3.52 19.18 -36.07
CA ASN A 17 -3.77 20.39 -35.29
C ASN A 17 -5.15 20.92 -35.65
N THR A 18 -6.10 20.86 -34.71
CA THR A 18 -7.47 21.33 -34.93
C THR A 18 -7.77 22.53 -34.05
N THR A 19 -7.89 23.71 -34.66
CA THR A 19 -8.17 24.96 -33.94
C THR A 19 -9.65 25.10 -33.56
N ASN A 20 -10.57 24.50 -34.33
CA ASN A 20 -12.02 24.77 -34.26
C ASN A 20 -12.92 23.52 -34.10
N HIS A 21 -12.37 22.33 -33.85
CA HIS A 21 -13.18 21.11 -33.71
C HIS A 21 -13.47 20.77 -32.24
N THR A 22 -14.67 20.23 -32.00
CA THR A 22 -15.11 19.76 -30.68
C THR A 22 -14.42 18.49 -30.20
N THR A 23 -13.66 17.81 -31.04
CA THR A 23 -12.83 16.67 -30.65
C THR A 23 -11.69 16.53 -31.65
N ALA A 24 -10.48 16.31 -31.16
CA ALA A 24 -9.31 16.02 -32.00
C ALA A 24 -8.90 14.56 -31.87
N TYR A 25 -8.73 13.90 -33.01
CA TYR A 25 -8.18 12.55 -33.09
C TYR A 25 -6.88 12.60 -33.88
N GLY A 26 -5.76 12.16 -33.30
CA GLY A 26 -4.51 11.92 -34.03
C GLY A 26 -4.66 10.73 -34.98
N LEU A 27 -5.24 9.65 -34.46
CA LEU A 27 -5.62 8.48 -35.23
C LEU A 27 -6.93 7.89 -34.69
N LEU A 28 -7.84 7.55 -35.61
CA LEU A 28 -9.12 6.91 -35.32
C LEU A 28 -9.17 5.58 -36.06
N LEU A 29 -9.30 4.49 -35.29
CA LEU A 29 -9.50 3.12 -35.77
C LEU A 29 -10.94 2.70 -35.49
N ASP A 30 -11.71 2.58 -36.58
CA ASP A 30 -13.13 2.28 -36.57
C ASP A 30 -13.41 1.22 -37.65
N GLY A 31 -13.62 -0.03 -37.22
CA GLY A 31 -13.72 -1.23 -38.05
C GLY A 31 -12.71 -2.33 -37.68
N SER A 32 -12.97 -3.57 -38.11
CA SER A 32 -12.07 -4.71 -37.89
C SER A 32 -10.82 -4.58 -38.78
N ALA A 33 -9.69 -4.31 -38.14
CA ALA A 33 -8.41 -4.10 -38.81
C ALA A 33 -7.24 -4.54 -37.92
N ALA A 34 -6.19 -5.08 -38.50
CA ALA A 34 -4.87 -5.05 -37.89
C ALA A 34 -4.16 -3.75 -38.29
N LEU A 35 -3.68 -2.98 -37.32
CA LEU A 35 -2.81 -1.83 -37.57
C LEU A 35 -1.45 -2.04 -36.90
N GLN A 36 -0.40 -1.95 -37.68
CA GLN A 36 0.97 -1.88 -37.18
C GLN A 36 1.54 -0.48 -37.36
N LEU A 37 1.98 0.14 -36.25
CA LEU A 37 2.71 1.40 -36.19
C LEU A 37 4.14 1.13 -35.74
N GLU A 38 5.13 1.50 -36.54
CA GLU A 38 6.54 1.32 -36.21
C GLU A 38 7.29 2.64 -36.44
N ASN A 39 8.13 3.05 -35.48
CA ASN A 39 8.97 4.25 -35.59
C ASN A 39 8.18 5.51 -35.99
N SER A 40 7.02 5.70 -35.36
CA SER A 40 6.05 6.74 -35.73
C SER A 40 5.88 7.79 -34.64
N THR A 41 5.53 9.01 -35.04
CA THR A 41 5.15 10.09 -34.11
C THR A 41 3.73 10.52 -34.42
N ILE A 42 2.84 10.40 -33.44
CA ILE A 42 1.44 10.81 -33.56
C ILE A 42 1.19 11.96 -32.59
N THR A 43 0.71 13.10 -33.10
CA THR A 43 0.36 14.25 -32.26
C THR A 43 -1.06 14.73 -32.54
N ALA A 44 -1.86 14.83 -31.48
CA ALA A 44 -3.18 15.42 -31.46
C ALA A 44 -3.20 16.67 -30.57
N HIS A 45 -3.68 17.79 -31.10
CA HIS A 45 -3.80 19.05 -30.36
C HIS A 45 -5.16 19.73 -30.61
N THR A 46 -5.81 20.17 -29.54
CA THR A 46 -7.07 20.93 -29.57
C THR A 46 -7.07 22.08 -28.57
N LEU A 47 -7.71 23.18 -28.94
CA LEU A 47 -7.84 24.36 -28.09
C LEU A 47 -9.17 24.43 -27.32
N SER A 48 -10.12 23.52 -27.56
CA SER A 48 -11.48 23.71 -27.02
C SER A 48 -12.08 22.53 -26.29
N ASN A 49 -11.66 21.29 -26.56
CA ASN A 49 -12.38 20.09 -26.09
C ASN A 49 -11.46 18.86 -25.93
N ASN A 50 -12.00 17.64 -26.04
CA ASN A 50 -11.28 16.38 -25.85
C ASN A 50 -10.23 16.15 -26.95
N ALA A 51 -9.09 15.56 -26.57
CA ALA A 51 -8.03 15.17 -27.49
C ALA A 51 -7.67 13.69 -27.31
N PHE A 52 -7.52 13.00 -28.43
CA PHE A 52 -7.14 11.60 -28.47
C PHE A 52 -5.91 11.45 -29.37
N GLY A 53 -4.79 10.97 -28.84
CA GLY A 53 -3.62 10.61 -29.66
C GLY A 53 -4.00 9.47 -30.60
N ILE A 54 -4.41 8.34 -30.03
CA ILE A 54 -5.04 7.21 -30.73
C ILE A 54 -6.38 6.89 -30.06
N TYR A 55 -7.41 6.67 -30.86
CA TYR A 55 -8.73 6.20 -30.43
C TYR A 55 -9.11 4.92 -31.16
N MET A 56 -9.46 3.88 -30.39
CA MET A 56 -9.91 2.58 -30.88
C MET A 56 -11.29 2.24 -30.30
N ASN A 57 -12.25 1.92 -31.17
CA ASN A 57 -13.62 1.59 -30.76
C ASN A 57 -14.23 0.40 -31.54
N ALA A 58 -13.40 -0.49 -32.06
CA ALA A 58 -13.86 -1.57 -32.91
C ALA A 58 -13.51 -2.94 -32.34
N ALA A 59 -14.51 -3.83 -32.33
CA ALA A 59 -14.32 -5.23 -31.99
C ALA A 59 -13.47 -5.93 -33.07
N ASN A 60 -12.65 -6.89 -32.65
CA ASN A 60 -11.73 -7.65 -33.52
C ASN A 60 -10.66 -6.78 -34.21
N THR A 61 -10.29 -5.65 -33.60
CA THR A 61 -9.18 -4.82 -34.06
C THR A 61 -7.94 -5.15 -33.23
N THR A 62 -6.79 -5.27 -33.90
CA THR A 62 -5.50 -5.43 -33.22
C THR A 62 -4.63 -4.23 -33.53
N LEU A 63 -4.22 -3.50 -32.50
CA LEU A 63 -3.24 -2.43 -32.63
C LEU A 63 -1.88 -2.92 -32.12
N THR A 64 -0.86 -2.84 -32.95
CA THR A 64 0.54 -3.06 -32.55
C THR A 64 1.32 -1.77 -32.75
N VAL A 65 1.90 -1.23 -31.69
CA VAL A 65 2.73 -0.02 -31.73
C VAL A 65 4.12 -0.32 -31.19
N THR A 66 5.14 -0.05 -31.99
CA THR A 66 6.55 -0.27 -31.62
C THR A 66 7.39 0.99 -31.81
N GLN A 67 8.27 1.30 -30.85
CA GLN A 67 9.28 2.36 -30.97
C GLN A 67 8.70 3.72 -31.39
N SER A 68 7.57 4.10 -30.82
CA SER A 68 6.78 5.24 -31.30
C SER A 68 6.51 6.26 -30.19
N THR A 69 6.20 7.50 -30.59
CA THR A 69 5.79 8.57 -29.68
C THR A 69 4.36 8.99 -29.98
N ILE A 70 3.50 9.02 -28.96
CA ILE A 70 2.11 9.45 -29.05
C ILE A 70 1.91 10.63 -28.08
N ARG A 71 1.43 11.76 -28.60
CA ARG A 71 1.19 12.98 -27.82
C ARG A 71 -0.22 13.49 -28.02
N ALA A 72 -0.95 13.71 -26.94
CA ALA A 72 -2.25 14.37 -26.94
C ALA A 72 -2.22 15.59 -26.01
N MET A 73 -2.77 16.72 -26.48
CA MET A 73 -2.79 17.98 -25.72
C MET A 73 -4.10 18.74 -25.95
N GLY A 74 -4.64 19.36 -24.88
CA GLY A 74 -5.77 20.27 -25.03
C GLY A 74 -6.49 20.69 -23.75
N ASN A 75 -7.67 21.28 -23.90
CA ASN A 75 -8.45 21.90 -22.82
C ASN A 75 -9.61 21.03 -22.28
N GLY A 76 -9.82 19.83 -22.81
CA GLY A 76 -10.85 18.87 -22.37
C GLY A 76 -10.25 17.64 -21.70
N ASN A 77 -10.92 16.50 -21.81
CA ASN A 77 -10.35 15.21 -21.43
C ASN A 77 -9.32 14.77 -22.47
N ILE A 78 -8.12 14.44 -22.02
CA ILE A 78 -6.97 14.15 -22.88
C ILE A 78 -6.57 12.70 -22.72
N TYR A 79 -6.47 12.00 -23.84
CA TYR A 79 -6.13 10.59 -23.89
C TYR A 79 -4.95 10.42 -24.86
N GLY A 80 -3.82 9.91 -24.37
CA GLY A 80 -2.72 9.52 -25.24
C GLY A 80 -3.15 8.34 -26.12
N LEU A 81 -3.59 7.27 -25.47
CA LEU A 81 -4.24 6.12 -26.08
C LEU A 81 -5.58 5.84 -25.40
N TYR A 82 -6.64 5.72 -26.19
CA TYR A 82 -7.96 5.27 -25.74
C TYR A 82 -8.33 3.98 -26.48
N SER A 83 -8.51 2.89 -25.75
CA SER A 83 -8.88 1.57 -26.29
C SER A 83 -10.17 1.05 -25.65
N PHE A 84 -11.28 1.09 -26.39
CA PHE A 84 -12.57 0.57 -25.91
C PHE A 84 -12.75 -0.93 -26.20
N LEU A 85 -12.34 -1.37 -27.39
CA LEU A 85 -12.49 -2.73 -27.89
C LEU A 85 -11.24 -3.15 -28.66
N GLY A 86 -11.03 -4.47 -28.77
CA GLY A 86 -9.90 -5.06 -29.50
C GLY A 86 -8.74 -5.46 -28.59
N ALA A 87 -7.60 -5.82 -29.19
CA ALA A 87 -6.38 -6.15 -28.46
C ALA A 87 -5.29 -5.12 -28.80
N THR A 88 -4.61 -4.60 -27.78
CA THR A 88 -3.53 -3.63 -27.97
C THR A 88 -2.20 -4.20 -27.50
N TYR A 89 -1.18 -4.09 -28.36
CA TYR A 89 0.19 -4.52 -28.11
C TYR A 89 1.12 -3.32 -28.26
N LEU A 90 1.81 -2.96 -27.18
CA LEU A 90 2.74 -1.83 -27.15
C LEU A 90 4.15 -2.32 -26.82
N ARG A 91 5.16 -1.79 -27.50
CA ARG A 91 6.57 -2.05 -27.19
C ARG A 91 7.45 -0.83 -27.41
N ASP A 92 8.23 -0.42 -26.42
CA ASP A 92 9.13 0.73 -26.51
C ASP A 92 8.39 2.02 -26.94
N VAL A 93 7.21 2.27 -26.38
CA VAL A 93 6.33 3.39 -26.75
C VAL A 93 6.35 4.48 -25.69
N HIS A 94 6.45 5.73 -26.10
CA HIS A 94 6.30 6.89 -25.23
C HIS A 94 4.96 7.59 -25.49
N ILE A 95 4.10 7.65 -24.47
CA ILE A 95 2.75 8.20 -24.55
C ILE A 95 2.60 9.35 -23.55
N THR A 96 2.18 10.51 -24.03
CA THR A 96 1.93 11.69 -23.18
C THR A 96 0.54 12.26 -23.44
N ALA A 97 -0.23 12.41 -22.38
CA ALA A 97 -1.45 13.20 -22.34
C ALA A 97 -1.25 14.39 -21.41
N GLN A 98 -1.49 15.60 -21.93
CA GLN A 98 -1.33 16.83 -21.16
C GLN A 98 -2.56 17.72 -21.31
N ALA A 99 -3.26 17.96 -20.20
CA ALA A 99 -4.36 18.91 -20.16
C ALA A 99 -3.83 20.32 -19.90
N ALA A 100 -4.52 21.35 -20.40
CA ALA A 100 -4.12 22.75 -20.22
C ALA A 100 -4.61 23.38 -18.90
N GLY A 101 -4.97 22.58 -17.89
CA GLY A 101 -5.38 23.07 -16.57
C GLY A 101 -6.74 23.78 -16.48
N THR A 102 -7.61 23.65 -17.49
CA THR A 102 -8.99 24.16 -17.44
C THR A 102 -9.88 23.33 -16.49
N SER A 103 -10.96 23.93 -15.99
CA SER A 103 -11.86 23.26 -15.02
C SER A 103 -12.53 22.01 -15.60
N GLY A 104 -12.54 20.90 -14.84
CA GLY A 104 -13.32 19.71 -15.19
C GLY A 104 -12.60 18.69 -16.08
N THR A 105 -11.28 18.78 -16.20
CA THR A 105 -10.49 17.96 -17.13
C THR A 105 -9.82 16.76 -16.44
N ASN A 106 -9.71 15.68 -17.20
CA ASN A 106 -8.91 14.49 -16.88
C ASN A 106 -7.80 14.30 -17.94
N SER A 107 -6.69 13.69 -17.54
CA SER A 107 -5.60 13.33 -18.44
C SER A 107 -5.16 11.88 -18.21
N TYR A 108 -5.10 11.13 -19.30
CA TYR A 108 -4.81 9.70 -19.31
C TYR A 108 -3.71 9.40 -20.31
N GLY A 109 -2.56 8.91 -19.85
CA GLY A 109 -1.54 8.35 -20.74
C GLY A 109 -2.16 7.23 -21.58
N ILE A 110 -2.68 6.21 -20.89
CA ILE A 110 -3.45 5.11 -21.49
C ILE A 110 -4.78 4.96 -20.75
N TYR A 111 -5.85 4.75 -21.50
CA TYR A 111 -7.17 4.44 -20.98
C TYR A 111 -7.74 3.25 -21.75
N THR A 112 -7.93 2.10 -21.09
CA THR A 112 -8.32 0.85 -21.76
C THR A 112 -9.47 0.11 -21.06
N PHE A 113 -10.48 -0.29 -21.84
CA PHE A 113 -11.51 -1.26 -21.44
C PHE A 113 -11.23 -2.68 -21.96
N SER A 114 -10.22 -2.80 -22.80
CA SER A 114 -9.91 -4.01 -23.53
C SER A 114 -8.56 -4.59 -23.13
N ASP A 115 -8.21 -5.73 -23.71
CA ASP A 115 -6.93 -6.39 -23.44
C ASP A 115 -5.74 -5.52 -23.90
N LEU A 116 -4.76 -5.37 -23.01
CA LEU A 116 -3.53 -4.61 -23.24
C LEU A 116 -2.32 -5.45 -22.83
N VAL A 117 -1.36 -5.59 -23.75
CA VAL A 117 -0.03 -6.10 -23.46
C VAL A 117 1.01 -5.02 -23.77
N ALA A 118 1.82 -4.66 -22.79
CA ALA A 118 2.80 -3.58 -22.92
C ALA A 118 4.19 -4.01 -22.45
N TYR A 119 5.21 -3.70 -23.26
CA TYR A 119 6.62 -3.92 -22.97
C TYR A 119 7.37 -2.58 -22.99
N ASP A 120 8.01 -2.21 -21.88
CA ASP A 120 8.87 -1.02 -21.79
C ASP A 120 8.17 0.27 -22.26
N VAL A 121 6.90 0.43 -21.88
CA VAL A 121 6.09 1.61 -22.22
C VAL A 121 6.28 2.70 -21.18
N THR A 122 6.39 3.95 -21.63
CA THR A 122 6.24 5.12 -20.76
C THR A 122 4.91 5.81 -21.04
N ALA A 123 4.04 5.94 -20.04
CA ALA A 123 2.74 6.60 -20.17
C ALA A 123 2.55 7.67 -19.10
N VAL A 124 2.29 8.90 -19.53
CA VAL A 124 2.16 10.06 -18.63
C VAL A 124 0.84 10.76 -18.83
N GLY A 125 0.06 10.90 -17.76
CA GLY A 125 -1.07 11.82 -17.65
C GLY A 125 -0.70 12.99 -16.76
N ALA A 126 -0.81 14.22 -17.27
CA ALA A 126 -0.40 15.41 -16.52
C ALA A 126 -1.31 16.63 -16.70
N ASP A 127 -1.19 17.54 -15.72
CA ASP A 127 -1.71 18.91 -15.71
C ASP A 127 -3.25 19.02 -15.80
N ALA A 128 -3.97 17.92 -15.58
CA ALA A 128 -5.42 17.91 -15.44
C ALA A 128 -5.85 18.33 -14.04
N ARG A 129 -7.05 18.92 -13.95
CA ARG A 129 -7.55 19.44 -12.67
C ARG A 129 -8.12 18.35 -11.77
N ILE A 130 -8.68 17.27 -12.31
CA ILE A 130 -9.37 16.22 -11.53
C ILE A 130 -8.51 14.96 -11.44
N TYR A 131 -8.30 14.26 -12.56
CA TYR A 131 -7.57 12.99 -12.58
C TYR A 131 -6.40 13.03 -13.55
N ASN A 132 -5.25 12.57 -13.08
CA ASN A 132 -4.04 12.41 -13.87
C ASN A 132 -3.56 10.98 -13.74
N TYR A 133 -3.75 10.18 -14.77
CA TYR A 133 -3.39 8.75 -14.75
C TYR A 133 -2.33 8.43 -15.80
N GLY A 134 -1.30 7.69 -15.40
CA GLY A 134 -0.41 7.04 -16.36
C GLY A 134 -1.16 5.98 -17.16
N LEU A 135 -1.87 5.10 -16.44
CA LEU A 135 -2.76 4.07 -16.99
C LEU A 135 -4.06 4.00 -16.17
N GLU A 136 -5.20 3.94 -16.86
CA GLU A 136 -6.47 3.47 -16.30
C GLU A 136 -6.96 2.23 -17.06
N SER A 137 -7.24 1.15 -16.34
CA SER A 137 -7.63 -0.14 -16.94
C SER A 137 -8.90 -0.73 -16.35
N TYR A 138 -9.77 -1.21 -17.23
CA TYR A 138 -10.95 -2.01 -16.91
C TYR A 138 -10.88 -3.42 -17.53
N GLY A 139 -10.00 -3.64 -18.52
CA GLY A 139 -9.79 -4.93 -19.20
C GLY A 139 -8.66 -5.76 -18.59
N ASN A 140 -8.26 -6.85 -19.27
CA ASN A 140 -7.11 -7.65 -18.86
C ASN A 140 -5.81 -6.97 -19.30
N VAL A 141 -4.93 -6.67 -18.35
CA VAL A 141 -3.69 -5.94 -18.63
C VAL A 141 -2.47 -6.75 -18.22
N ALA A 142 -1.49 -6.85 -19.11
CA ALA A 142 -0.17 -7.41 -18.83
C ALA A 142 0.92 -6.38 -19.14
N LEU A 143 1.69 -6.01 -18.12
CA LEU A 143 2.75 -5.02 -18.20
C LEU A 143 4.11 -5.67 -17.89
N TYR A 144 5.09 -5.42 -18.76
CA TYR A 144 6.46 -5.91 -18.60
C TYR A 144 7.43 -4.73 -18.71
N GLY A 145 7.95 -4.27 -17.58
CA GLY A 145 8.76 -3.05 -17.47
C GLY A 145 7.93 -1.77 -17.66
N GLY A 146 8.61 -0.67 -17.93
CA GLY A 146 7.96 0.62 -18.22
C GLY A 146 7.69 1.53 -17.02
N VAL A 147 7.17 2.72 -17.32
CA VAL A 147 6.99 3.85 -16.39
C VAL A 147 5.60 4.47 -16.60
N TYR A 148 4.78 4.50 -15.55
CA TYR A 148 3.42 5.01 -15.59
C TYR A 148 3.26 6.14 -14.58
N GLU A 149 2.90 7.34 -15.03
CA GLU A 149 2.95 8.53 -14.19
C GLU A 149 1.70 9.39 -14.29
N GLY A 150 1.11 9.68 -13.13
CA GLY A 150 0.15 10.76 -12.93
C GLY A 150 0.85 11.93 -12.24
N ARG A 151 0.79 13.15 -12.80
CA ARG A 151 1.50 14.32 -12.23
C ARG A 151 0.73 15.64 -12.28
N ASN A 152 1.07 16.55 -11.37
CA ASN A 152 0.74 17.99 -11.39
C ASN A 152 -0.76 18.34 -11.42
N GLY A 153 -1.55 17.77 -10.52
CA GLY A 153 -2.96 18.17 -10.36
C GLY A 153 -3.11 19.52 -9.65
N VAL A 154 -3.61 20.54 -10.37
CA VAL A 154 -3.81 21.91 -9.82
C VAL A 154 -5.16 22.10 -9.09
N GLY A 155 -5.88 21.02 -8.83
CA GLY A 155 -7.21 21.08 -8.24
C GLY A 155 -7.22 21.31 -6.72
N THR A 156 -8.28 21.94 -6.22
CA THR A 156 -8.48 22.27 -4.79
C THR A 156 -9.66 21.52 -4.16
N THR A 157 -10.23 20.52 -4.83
CA THR A 157 -11.40 19.79 -4.33
C THR A 157 -11.05 18.35 -3.94
N ASN A 158 -11.83 17.77 -3.02
CA ASN A 158 -11.53 16.50 -2.34
C ASN A 158 -11.68 15.21 -3.19
N VAL A 159 -11.88 15.30 -4.51
CA VAL A 159 -12.20 14.14 -5.37
C VAL A 159 -11.19 13.98 -6.51
N GLN A 160 -9.92 14.17 -6.20
CA GLN A 160 -8.92 14.42 -7.24
C GLN A 160 -7.62 13.67 -6.94
N ALA A 161 -7.06 13.01 -7.96
CA ALA A 161 -5.95 12.07 -7.77
C ALA A 161 -4.91 12.15 -8.90
N ALA A 162 -3.65 11.99 -8.53
CA ALA A 162 -2.57 11.63 -9.45
C ALA A 162 -2.16 10.19 -9.20
N VAL A 163 -2.30 9.34 -10.21
CA VAL A 163 -2.14 7.89 -10.08
C VAL A 163 -1.22 7.38 -11.17
N GLY A 164 -0.22 6.59 -10.80
CA GLY A 164 0.59 5.89 -11.79
C GLY A 164 -0.29 4.92 -12.58
N ILE A 165 -0.91 3.95 -11.88
CA ILE A 165 -1.82 2.96 -12.44
C ILE A 165 -3.11 2.90 -11.62
N HIS A 166 -4.25 3.08 -12.27
CA HIS A 166 -5.58 2.87 -11.71
C HIS A 166 -6.20 1.63 -12.35
N ASN A 167 -6.41 0.58 -11.55
CA ASN A 167 -6.84 -0.72 -12.03
C ASN A 167 -8.21 -1.13 -11.48
N ARG A 168 -9.10 -1.54 -12.39
CA ARG A 168 -10.45 -2.06 -12.09
C ARG A 168 -10.69 -3.47 -12.68
N GLY A 169 -9.73 -4.02 -13.42
CA GLY A 169 -9.79 -5.35 -14.05
C GLY A 169 -8.61 -6.24 -13.65
N PRO A 170 -8.42 -7.42 -14.28
CA PRO A 170 -7.24 -8.24 -14.03
C PRO A 170 -5.96 -7.55 -14.51
N LEU A 171 -4.93 -7.52 -13.65
CA LEU A 171 -3.64 -6.90 -13.93
C LEU A 171 -2.50 -7.85 -13.57
N TYR A 172 -1.61 -8.10 -14.54
CA TYR A 172 -0.29 -8.66 -14.31
C TYR A 172 0.76 -7.57 -14.59
N ALA A 173 1.66 -7.32 -13.65
CA ALA A 173 2.73 -6.33 -13.82
C ALA A 173 4.07 -6.86 -13.30
N GLU A 174 5.09 -6.85 -14.16
CA GLU A 174 6.44 -7.29 -13.85
C GLU A 174 7.46 -6.18 -14.09
N GLY A 175 8.24 -5.83 -13.07
CA GLY A 175 9.31 -4.82 -13.19
C GLY A 175 8.84 -3.40 -13.51
N VAL A 176 7.57 -3.08 -13.24
CA VAL A 176 6.96 -1.78 -13.57
C VAL A 176 7.33 -0.70 -12.55
N THR A 177 7.50 0.54 -13.01
CA THR A 177 7.50 1.73 -12.14
C THR A 177 6.20 2.52 -12.30
N ALA A 178 5.49 2.78 -11.21
CA ALA A 178 4.28 3.59 -11.20
C ALA A 178 4.37 4.74 -10.19
N ARG A 179 4.04 5.97 -10.61
CA ARG A 179 4.21 7.19 -9.80
C ARG A 179 2.99 8.10 -9.84
N GLY A 180 2.49 8.48 -8.68
CA GLY A 180 1.49 9.54 -8.50
C GLY A 180 2.09 10.69 -7.71
N THR A 181 2.14 11.90 -8.27
CA THR A 181 2.69 13.08 -7.57
C THR A 181 1.98 14.39 -7.91
N GLY A 182 2.14 15.38 -7.03
CA GLY A 182 1.79 16.76 -7.32
C GLY A 182 0.28 17.08 -7.26
N HIS A 183 -0.56 16.12 -6.86
CA HIS A 183 -1.95 16.41 -6.51
C HIS A 183 -2.07 16.88 -5.05
N THR A 184 -3.03 17.75 -4.77
CA THR A 184 -3.36 18.24 -3.42
C THR A 184 -4.15 17.25 -2.53
N SER A 185 -4.82 16.25 -3.12
CA SER A 185 -5.73 15.35 -2.41
C SER A 185 -5.12 13.96 -2.29
N ARG A 186 -5.15 13.14 -3.34
CA ARG A 186 -4.54 11.79 -3.33
C ARG A 186 -3.42 11.65 -4.35
N ASN A 187 -2.33 11.01 -3.94
CA ASN A 187 -1.24 10.63 -4.81
C ASN A 187 -0.95 9.14 -4.61
N GLN A 188 -1.10 8.34 -5.66
CA GLN A 188 -1.01 6.87 -5.57
C GLN A 188 -0.02 6.34 -6.62
N GLY A 189 0.88 5.43 -6.22
CA GLY A 189 1.65 4.65 -7.19
C GLY A 189 0.72 3.72 -7.98
N LEU A 190 -0.02 2.88 -7.25
CA LEU A 190 -1.03 1.97 -7.78
C LEU A 190 -2.31 2.04 -6.93
N ASP A 191 -3.45 2.14 -7.60
CA ASP A 191 -4.79 2.07 -7.01
C ASP A 191 -5.55 0.87 -7.62
N ILE A 192 -5.96 -0.08 -6.80
CA ILE A 192 -6.67 -1.30 -7.18
C ILE A 192 -8.09 -1.20 -6.62
N GLU A 193 -9.06 -0.91 -7.47
CA GLU A 193 -10.48 -0.91 -7.09
C GLU A 193 -11.19 -2.24 -7.42
N GLY A 194 -10.60 -3.04 -8.29
CA GLY A 194 -11.23 -4.25 -8.81
C GLY A 194 -10.25 -5.20 -9.51
N GLY A 195 -10.62 -6.48 -9.52
CA GLY A 195 -9.93 -7.53 -10.25
C GLY A 195 -8.75 -8.14 -9.50
N GLU A 196 -8.21 -9.23 -10.05
CA GLU A 196 -7.01 -9.88 -9.55
C GLU A 196 -5.77 -9.13 -10.07
N THR A 197 -4.94 -8.67 -9.15
CA THR A 197 -3.69 -7.95 -9.44
C THR A 197 -2.50 -8.79 -8.97
N THR A 198 -1.64 -9.17 -9.91
CA THR A 198 -0.38 -9.88 -9.66
C THR A 198 0.80 -8.97 -9.99
N LEU A 199 1.66 -8.72 -9.00
CA LEU A 199 2.85 -7.90 -9.12
C LEU A 199 4.12 -8.73 -8.90
N VAL A 200 5.11 -8.60 -9.80
CA VAL A 200 6.42 -9.26 -9.70
C VAL A 200 7.51 -8.20 -9.82
N GLY A 201 8.15 -7.87 -8.69
CA GLY A 201 9.09 -6.75 -8.61
C GLY A 201 8.42 -5.39 -8.83
N GLY A 202 9.20 -4.39 -9.23
CA GLY A 202 8.69 -3.05 -9.53
C GLY A 202 8.67 -2.09 -8.35
N TYR A 203 8.29 -0.85 -8.65
CA TYR A 203 8.39 0.31 -7.77
C TYR A 203 7.14 1.19 -7.86
N PHE A 204 6.42 1.32 -6.75
CA PHE A 204 5.14 2.04 -6.68
C PHE A 204 5.27 3.21 -5.70
N TYR A 205 5.04 4.43 -6.17
CA TYR A 205 5.39 5.64 -5.43
C TYR A 205 4.29 6.69 -5.47
N GLY A 206 3.75 7.05 -4.30
CA GLY A 206 2.86 8.18 -4.11
C GLY A 206 3.55 9.27 -3.28
N GLU A 207 3.50 10.53 -3.71
CA GLU A 207 4.06 11.65 -2.95
C GLU A 207 3.17 12.89 -2.88
N GLY A 208 3.05 13.42 -1.66
CA GLY A 208 2.40 14.68 -1.36
C GLY A 208 0.89 14.58 -1.20
N GLY A 209 0.23 15.74 -1.22
CA GLY A 209 -1.22 15.84 -1.07
C GLY A 209 -1.72 15.59 0.35
N THR A 210 -3.01 15.30 0.47
CA THR A 210 -3.65 14.94 1.73
C THR A 210 -3.29 13.52 2.15
N ALA A 211 -3.28 12.59 1.19
CA ALA A 211 -2.90 11.21 1.38
C ALA A 211 -1.97 10.73 0.25
N ALA A 212 -0.91 10.02 0.64
CA ALA A 212 0.08 9.46 -0.27
C ALA A 212 0.17 7.95 -0.09
N TYR A 213 0.04 7.20 -1.19
CA TYR A 213 0.00 5.74 -1.19
C TYR A 213 1.04 5.19 -2.15
N GLY A 214 1.88 4.27 -1.69
CA GLY A 214 2.63 3.40 -2.59
C GLY A 214 1.66 2.53 -3.38
N ILE A 215 0.90 1.70 -2.66
CA ILE A 215 -0.20 0.89 -3.18
C ILE A 215 -1.45 1.11 -2.31
N GLU A 216 -2.59 1.34 -2.95
CA GLU A 216 -3.92 1.26 -2.34
C GLU A 216 -4.67 0.07 -2.97
N ASN A 217 -4.96 -0.95 -2.16
CA ASN A 217 -5.86 -2.05 -2.53
C ASN A 217 -7.23 -1.78 -1.92
N PHE A 218 -8.14 -1.19 -2.69
CA PHE A 218 -9.38 -0.62 -2.19
C PHE A 218 -10.53 -1.66 -2.18
N GLY A 219 -10.90 -2.10 -0.96
CA GLY A 219 -12.18 -2.75 -0.67
C GLY A 219 -12.41 -4.14 -1.31
N THR A 220 -13.68 -4.55 -1.34
CA THR A 220 -14.16 -5.91 -1.72
C THR A 220 -13.86 -6.34 -3.15
N GLY A 221 -13.39 -5.44 -4.01
CA GLY A 221 -13.21 -5.70 -5.43
C GLY A 221 -11.81 -6.19 -5.82
N GLY A 222 -10.78 -5.78 -5.07
CA GLY A 222 -9.37 -6.04 -5.40
C GLY A 222 -8.79 -7.24 -4.66
N VAL A 223 -8.09 -8.10 -5.38
CA VAL A 223 -7.24 -9.16 -4.82
C VAL A 223 -5.81 -8.89 -5.23
N LEU A 224 -4.90 -8.76 -4.27
CA LEU A 224 -3.49 -8.45 -4.52
C LEU A 224 -2.60 -9.66 -4.24
N THR A 225 -1.80 -10.08 -5.22
CA THR A 225 -0.63 -10.95 -5.01
C THR A 225 0.62 -10.19 -5.41
N ALA A 226 1.56 -9.99 -4.49
CA ALA A 226 2.76 -9.19 -4.75
C ALA A 226 4.03 -9.93 -4.34
N THR A 227 5.03 -10.00 -5.23
CA THR A 227 6.33 -10.61 -4.96
C THR A 227 7.45 -9.60 -5.16
N ALA A 228 8.31 -9.41 -4.15
CA ALA A 228 9.50 -8.55 -4.22
C ALA A 228 9.24 -7.09 -4.67
N VAL A 229 8.07 -6.55 -4.31
CA VAL A 229 7.66 -5.18 -4.68
C VAL A 229 8.25 -4.15 -3.71
N THR A 230 8.58 -2.96 -4.21
CA THR A 230 8.80 -1.77 -3.36
C THR A 230 7.64 -0.79 -3.50
N ALA A 231 6.98 -0.45 -2.40
CA ALA A 231 5.89 0.51 -2.36
C ALA A 231 6.15 1.61 -1.33
N ILE A 232 6.06 2.87 -1.75
CA ILE A 232 6.38 4.03 -0.90
C ILE A 232 5.28 5.08 -1.01
N GLY A 233 4.64 5.38 0.12
CA GLY A 233 3.79 6.56 0.28
C GLY A 233 4.52 7.61 1.10
N LYS A 234 4.66 8.82 0.55
CA LYS A 234 5.50 9.85 1.16
C LYS A 234 4.84 11.22 1.26
N ASN A 235 5.10 11.95 2.35
CA ASN A 235 4.75 13.36 2.51
C ASN A 235 3.25 13.68 2.36
N GLY A 236 2.36 12.72 2.61
CA GLY A 236 0.93 13.00 2.73
C GLY A 236 0.66 13.77 4.04
N SER A 237 -0.04 14.91 3.95
CA SER A 237 -0.26 15.80 5.10
C SER A 237 -1.14 15.19 6.18
N SER A 238 -2.08 14.33 5.79
CA SER A 238 -2.95 13.59 6.70
C SER A 238 -2.48 12.16 6.90
N GLY A 239 -2.03 11.47 5.84
CA GLY A 239 -1.46 10.13 5.98
C GLY A 239 -0.55 9.69 4.84
N SER A 240 0.41 8.84 5.17
CA SER A 240 1.37 8.25 4.23
C SER A 240 1.41 6.74 4.41
N TYR A 241 1.23 5.98 3.32
CA TYR A 241 1.03 4.54 3.36
C TYR A 241 1.96 3.84 2.35
N GLY A 242 2.80 2.91 2.81
CA GLY A 242 3.47 1.98 1.91
C GLY A 242 2.44 1.11 1.18
N LEU A 243 1.61 0.43 1.97
CA LEU A 243 0.41 -0.28 1.52
C LEU A 243 -0.80 0.09 2.38
N TYR A 244 -1.88 0.52 1.74
CA TYR A 244 -3.21 0.56 2.33
C TYR A 244 -4.02 -0.63 1.77
N ASN A 245 -4.30 -1.63 2.59
CA ASN A 245 -4.99 -2.85 2.18
C ASN A 245 -6.41 -2.88 2.73
N GLY A 246 -7.41 -2.92 1.85
CA GLY A 246 -8.82 -3.06 2.19
C GLY A 246 -9.50 -4.31 1.66
N GLY A 247 -8.75 -5.21 1.02
CA GLY A 247 -9.23 -6.48 0.46
C GLY A 247 -8.24 -7.63 0.73
N PRO A 248 -8.42 -8.81 0.10
CA PRO A 248 -7.46 -9.90 0.20
C PRO A 248 -6.11 -9.55 -0.42
N ALA A 249 -5.02 -9.81 0.31
CA ALA A 249 -3.67 -9.60 -0.16
C ALA A 249 -2.72 -10.71 0.32
N THR A 250 -1.87 -11.20 -0.59
CA THR A 250 -0.75 -12.12 -0.30
C THR A 250 0.56 -11.51 -0.78
N LEU A 251 1.52 -11.35 0.13
CA LEU A 251 2.79 -10.67 -0.08
C LEU A 251 3.97 -11.63 0.13
N TYR A 252 4.89 -11.68 -0.82
CA TYR A 252 6.12 -12.48 -0.78
C TYR A 252 7.35 -11.57 -0.89
N GLY A 253 7.96 -11.24 0.24
CA GLY A 253 9.07 -10.30 0.33
C GLY A 253 8.65 -8.85 0.06
N GLY A 254 9.62 -8.02 -0.34
CA GLY A 254 9.37 -6.62 -0.68
C GLY A 254 9.45 -5.66 0.51
N SER A 255 9.26 -4.37 0.20
CA SER A 255 9.43 -3.25 1.13
C SER A 255 8.27 -2.27 1.01
N PHE A 256 7.59 -2.02 2.12
CA PHE A 256 6.44 -1.12 2.21
C PHE A 256 6.74 0.02 3.18
N ILE A 257 6.86 1.23 2.66
CA ILE A 257 7.36 2.38 3.42
C ILE A 257 6.33 3.51 3.41
N GLY A 258 5.81 3.84 4.58
CA GLY A 258 5.15 5.12 4.83
C GLY A 258 6.14 6.10 5.42
N SER A 259 6.28 7.29 4.83
CA SER A 259 7.28 8.27 5.28
C SER A 259 6.76 9.71 5.25
N GLY A 260 6.98 10.48 6.31
CA GLY A 260 6.74 11.93 6.32
C GLY A 260 5.62 12.39 7.26
N LEU A 261 5.18 13.64 7.09
CA LEU A 261 4.49 14.47 8.08
C LEU A 261 3.02 14.10 8.39
N GLY A 262 2.62 12.83 8.26
CA GLY A 262 1.25 12.40 8.53
C GLY A 262 0.80 12.84 9.91
N SER A 263 -0.15 13.79 9.96
CA SER A 263 -0.53 14.49 11.20
C SER A 263 -1.89 14.06 11.75
N ILE A 264 -2.78 13.50 10.92
CA ILE A 264 -4.16 13.18 11.32
C ILE A 264 -4.40 11.68 11.33
N PHE A 265 -4.08 11.01 10.23
CA PHE A 265 -4.20 9.56 10.12
C PHE A 265 -2.87 8.88 10.46
N GLY A 266 -1.75 9.61 10.38
CA GLY A 266 -0.41 9.14 10.71
C GLY A 266 0.29 8.40 9.56
N THR A 267 1.37 7.68 9.89
CA THR A 267 2.28 7.13 8.88
C THR A 267 2.44 5.61 9.02
N TYR A 268 2.27 4.88 7.92
CA TYR A 268 2.11 3.42 7.93
C TYR A 268 3.04 2.75 6.92
N GLY A 269 3.82 1.77 7.38
CA GLY A 269 4.39 0.77 6.47
C GLY A 269 3.26 0.01 5.77
N ILE A 270 2.42 -0.66 6.56
CA ILE A 270 1.21 -1.35 6.10
C ILE A 270 0.02 -0.97 6.98
N ASN A 271 -1.11 -0.63 6.37
CA ASN A 271 -2.39 -0.48 7.05
C ASN A 271 -3.39 -1.50 6.48
N ASN A 272 -3.70 -2.55 7.25
CA ASN A 272 -4.75 -3.52 6.93
C ASN A 272 -6.08 -3.03 7.51
N ALA A 273 -6.88 -2.44 6.62
CA ALA A 273 -8.15 -1.80 6.92
C ALA A 273 -9.34 -2.71 6.54
N PHE A 274 -10.47 -2.48 7.20
CA PHE A 274 -11.76 -3.16 6.99
C PHE A 274 -11.84 -4.63 7.40
N THR A 275 -13.08 -5.10 7.62
CA THR A 275 -13.42 -6.46 8.10
C THR A 275 -13.09 -7.58 7.13
N ILE A 276 -12.96 -7.24 5.85
CA ILE A 276 -12.62 -8.16 4.77
C ILE A 276 -11.12 -8.17 4.43
N GLY A 277 -10.33 -7.33 5.12
CA GLY A 277 -8.89 -7.24 4.91
C GLY A 277 -8.21 -8.51 5.41
N ILE A 278 -7.94 -9.44 4.51
CA ILE A 278 -7.11 -10.62 4.77
C ILE A 278 -5.71 -10.30 4.25
N LEU A 279 -4.71 -10.39 5.10
CA LEU A 279 -3.31 -10.17 4.72
C LEU A 279 -2.46 -11.38 5.09
N GLU A 280 -1.86 -12.00 4.09
CA GLU A 280 -0.81 -13.02 4.25
C GLU A 280 0.53 -12.41 3.82
N ALA A 281 1.53 -12.37 4.70
CA ALA A 281 2.80 -11.71 4.41
C ALA A 281 3.99 -12.58 4.83
N HIS A 282 4.82 -12.96 3.85
CA HIS A 282 5.98 -13.83 4.02
C HIS A 282 7.26 -13.06 3.68
N GLY A 283 8.17 -12.87 4.64
CA GLY A 283 9.46 -12.20 4.42
C GLY A 283 9.38 -10.70 4.12
N VAL A 284 8.26 -10.05 4.45
CA VAL A 284 7.99 -8.64 4.15
C VAL A 284 8.74 -7.69 5.09
N THR A 285 9.21 -6.56 4.58
CA THR A 285 9.65 -5.41 5.39
C THR A 285 8.63 -4.29 5.33
N ALA A 286 8.13 -3.83 6.49
CA ALA A 286 7.21 -2.71 6.59
C ALA A 286 7.76 -1.64 7.54
N VAL A 287 7.82 -0.39 7.07
CA VAL A 287 8.40 0.74 7.81
C VAL A 287 7.46 1.94 7.81
N GLY A 288 7.07 2.40 9.00
CA GLY A 288 6.52 3.73 9.21
C GLY A 288 7.60 4.65 9.79
N GLU A 289 7.82 5.82 9.20
CA GLU A 289 8.84 6.76 9.66
C GLU A 289 8.49 8.23 9.44
N TYR A 290 9.14 9.11 10.21
CA TYR A 290 9.06 10.56 10.12
C TYR A 290 7.65 11.16 10.25
N GLY A 291 6.69 10.41 10.83
CA GLY A 291 5.38 10.94 11.23
C GLY A 291 5.51 11.91 12.41
N THR A 292 4.59 12.86 12.50
CA THR A 292 4.56 13.83 13.60
C THR A 292 3.74 13.35 14.80
N ASP A 293 2.73 12.51 14.55
CA ASP A 293 1.83 11.98 15.58
C ASP A 293 2.04 10.47 15.77
N GLU A 294 1.13 9.65 15.23
CA GLU A 294 1.23 8.19 15.32
C GLU A 294 1.95 7.60 14.10
N VAL A 295 2.85 6.64 14.36
CA VAL A 295 3.63 5.94 13.35
C VAL A 295 3.50 4.43 13.56
N TRP A 296 3.21 3.69 12.48
CA TRP A 296 3.04 2.25 12.51
C TRP A 296 3.96 1.55 11.51
N GLY A 297 4.60 0.47 11.95
CA GLY A 297 5.16 -0.52 11.03
C GLY A 297 4.02 -1.24 10.32
N LEU A 298 3.10 -1.80 11.12
CA LEU A 298 1.84 -2.37 10.66
C LEU A 298 0.68 -2.01 11.59
N ARG A 299 -0.47 -1.67 11.02
CA ARG A 299 -1.75 -1.59 11.73
C ARG A 299 -2.73 -2.61 11.17
N ASN A 300 -3.34 -3.41 12.03
CA ASN A 300 -4.50 -4.22 11.75
C ASN A 300 -5.71 -3.64 12.46
N TRP A 301 -6.65 -3.08 11.71
CA TRP A 301 -7.80 -2.40 12.32
C TRP A 301 -9.04 -3.28 12.43
N LEU A 302 -9.32 -4.17 11.47
CA LEU A 302 -10.55 -4.99 11.49
C LEU A 302 -10.37 -6.36 10.81
N GLY A 303 -9.15 -6.75 10.44
CA GLY A 303 -8.89 -7.87 9.53
C GLY A 303 -8.19 -9.08 10.15
N THR A 304 -7.96 -10.10 9.32
CA THR A 304 -7.14 -11.27 9.69
C THR A 304 -5.77 -11.15 9.03
N ILE A 305 -4.71 -11.30 9.83
CA ILE A 305 -3.33 -11.21 9.34
C ILE A 305 -2.55 -12.47 9.72
N THR A 306 -1.83 -13.02 8.75
CA THR A 306 -0.80 -14.05 8.94
C THR A 306 0.55 -13.49 8.51
N LEU A 307 1.52 -13.46 9.42
CA LEU A 307 2.87 -12.94 9.19
C LEU A 307 3.93 -14.04 9.38
N GLU A 308 4.87 -14.17 8.45
CA GLU A 308 5.96 -15.13 8.54
C GLU A 308 7.30 -14.48 8.17
N ASN A 309 8.32 -14.59 9.04
CA ASN A 309 9.72 -14.20 8.77
C ASN A 309 9.94 -12.73 8.29
N GLY A 310 9.02 -11.82 8.61
CA GLY A 310 9.09 -10.41 8.22
C GLY A 310 9.67 -9.47 9.28
N SER A 311 9.81 -8.18 8.92
CA SER A 311 10.18 -7.10 9.84
C SER A 311 9.21 -5.92 9.80
N PHE A 312 8.85 -5.41 10.98
CA PHE A 312 7.84 -4.36 11.15
C PHE A 312 8.39 -3.27 12.06
N THR A 313 8.64 -2.09 11.49
CA THR A 313 9.37 -1.01 12.16
C THR A 313 8.56 0.28 12.17
N ALA A 314 8.38 0.88 13.35
CA ALA A 314 7.92 2.24 13.51
C ALA A 314 8.99 3.09 14.18
N ILE A 315 9.35 4.21 13.55
CA ILE A 315 10.33 5.14 14.10
C ILE A 315 9.77 6.56 14.08
N SER A 316 10.00 7.30 15.17
CA SER A 316 9.57 8.70 15.40
C SER A 316 8.10 8.88 15.79
N GLY A 317 7.55 10.09 15.62
CA GLY A 317 6.22 10.47 16.08
C GLY A 317 6.14 10.86 17.55
N THR A 318 4.93 11.16 17.98
CA THR A 318 4.53 11.18 19.40
C THR A 318 4.43 9.75 19.94
N THR A 319 3.88 8.85 19.11
CA THR A 319 3.76 7.44 19.42
C THR A 319 4.21 6.57 18.24
N ALA A 320 5.02 5.55 18.52
CA ALA A 320 5.43 4.54 17.56
C ALA A 320 4.91 3.16 17.96
N TYR A 321 4.24 2.49 17.02
CA TYR A 321 3.75 1.12 17.16
C TYR A 321 4.42 0.22 16.12
N GLY A 322 5.20 -0.76 16.54
CA GLY A 322 5.77 -1.73 15.59
C GLY A 322 4.63 -2.48 14.88
N ILE A 323 3.72 -3.05 15.67
CA ILE A 323 2.44 -3.62 15.25
C ILE A 323 1.32 -3.14 16.19
N ASP A 324 0.20 -2.69 15.62
CA ASP A 324 -1.04 -2.39 16.36
C ASP A 324 -2.16 -3.30 15.83
N ASN A 325 -2.63 -4.22 16.68
CA ASN A 325 -3.74 -5.14 16.42
C ASN A 325 -4.94 -4.70 17.27
N ASP A 326 -5.90 -4.05 16.62
CA ASP A 326 -6.93 -3.25 17.25
C ASP A 326 -8.32 -3.69 16.80
N THR A 327 -9.29 -3.73 17.74
CA THR A 327 -10.74 -4.05 17.59
C THR A 327 -11.14 -5.53 17.71
N SER A 328 -12.46 -5.78 17.75
CA SER A 328 -13.07 -7.07 18.11
C SER A 328 -12.93 -8.17 17.09
N ASP A 329 -12.69 -7.79 15.83
CA ASP A 329 -12.64 -8.74 14.72
C ASP A 329 -11.19 -8.88 14.19
N ALA A 330 -10.24 -8.18 14.81
CA ALA A 330 -8.84 -8.21 14.43
C ALA A 330 -8.16 -9.47 14.98
N SER A 331 -7.63 -10.28 14.06
CA SER A 331 -6.84 -11.48 14.37
C SER A 331 -5.45 -11.38 13.76
N LEU A 332 -4.43 -11.71 14.57
CA LEU A 332 -3.04 -11.73 14.16
C LEU A 332 -2.41 -13.08 14.51
N THR A 333 -1.89 -13.78 13.50
CA THR A 333 -0.97 -14.91 13.69
C THR A 333 0.40 -14.54 13.14
N ALA A 334 1.45 -14.64 13.94
CA ALA A 334 2.79 -14.26 13.52
C ALA A 334 3.85 -15.30 13.91
N THR A 335 4.69 -15.69 12.95
CA THR A 335 5.77 -16.65 13.15
C THR A 335 7.12 -16.06 12.76
N GLY A 336 8.08 -16.06 13.70
CA GLY A 336 9.47 -15.71 13.42
C GLY A 336 9.70 -14.26 12.96
N ILE A 337 8.83 -13.32 13.36
CA ILE A 337 8.93 -11.91 12.93
C ILE A 337 9.84 -11.07 13.84
N THR A 338 10.32 -9.94 13.31
CA THR A 338 11.05 -8.92 14.09
C THR A 338 10.26 -7.62 14.12
N VAL A 339 10.01 -7.10 15.31
CA VAL A 339 9.20 -5.89 15.51
C VAL A 339 10.00 -4.86 16.31
N LEU A 340 10.03 -3.62 15.81
CA LEU A 340 10.71 -2.50 16.45
C LEU A 340 9.81 -1.26 16.48
N ALA A 341 9.60 -0.72 17.68
CA ALA A 341 9.12 0.66 17.88
C ALA A 341 10.21 1.47 18.57
N ALA A 342 10.62 2.59 17.97
CA ALA A 342 11.70 3.39 18.54
C ALA A 342 11.59 4.89 18.29
N ASN A 343 12.21 5.66 19.19
CA ASN A 343 12.46 7.09 19.02
C ASN A 343 11.20 7.96 18.87
N ALA A 344 10.01 7.46 19.21
CA ALA A 344 8.88 8.35 19.44
C ALA A 344 9.16 9.25 20.64
N SER A 345 8.63 10.47 20.63
CA SER A 345 8.88 11.46 21.69
C SER A 345 8.24 11.09 23.04
N GLN A 346 7.13 10.33 23.04
CA GLN A 346 6.45 9.91 24.26
C GLN A 346 6.43 8.38 24.42
N THR A 347 5.82 7.67 23.47
CA THR A 347 5.42 6.27 23.66
C THR A 347 5.94 5.38 22.55
N ASN A 348 6.61 4.28 22.90
CA ASN A 348 7.04 3.25 21.96
C ASN A 348 6.43 1.91 22.36
N ILE A 349 5.75 1.23 21.44
CA ILE A 349 5.11 -0.08 21.70
C ILE A 349 5.49 -1.05 20.59
N GLY A 350 6.16 -2.16 20.93
CA GLY A 350 6.53 -3.18 19.95
C GLY A 350 5.27 -3.80 19.33
N LEU A 351 4.45 -4.46 20.14
CA LEU A 351 3.12 -4.94 19.76
C LEU A 351 2.05 -4.39 20.71
N PHE A 352 1.01 -3.78 20.16
CA PHE A 352 -0.20 -3.42 20.89
C PHE A 352 -1.35 -4.36 20.46
N ASN A 353 -1.84 -5.20 21.38
CA ASN A 353 -3.03 -6.01 21.16
C ASN A 353 -4.17 -5.44 22.01
N ARG A 354 -5.25 -4.94 21.39
CA ARG A 354 -6.31 -4.27 22.15
C ARG A 354 -7.73 -4.44 21.64
N ASN A 355 -8.68 -4.05 22.49
CA ASN A 355 -10.11 -3.97 22.15
C ASN A 355 -10.68 -5.29 21.62
N THR A 356 -10.55 -6.39 22.38
CA THR A 356 -11.03 -7.75 22.01
C THR A 356 -10.26 -8.45 20.88
N ALA A 357 -9.13 -7.89 20.44
CA ALA A 357 -8.30 -8.52 19.42
C ALA A 357 -7.61 -9.81 19.90
N ASP A 358 -7.47 -10.76 18.98
CA ASP A 358 -6.83 -12.05 19.20
C ASP A 358 -5.46 -12.09 18.53
N THR A 359 -4.41 -12.42 19.30
CA THR A 359 -3.04 -12.55 18.78
C THR A 359 -2.40 -13.88 19.17
N VAL A 360 -1.77 -14.54 18.20
CA VAL A 360 -0.93 -15.73 18.37
C VAL A 360 0.48 -15.46 17.82
N LEU A 361 1.49 -15.63 18.65
CA LEU A 361 2.90 -15.40 18.31
C LEU A 361 3.71 -16.69 18.51
N VAL A 362 4.51 -17.08 17.52
CA VAL A 362 5.42 -18.23 17.60
C VAL A 362 6.82 -17.80 17.17
N GLY A 363 7.74 -17.70 18.11
CA GLY A 363 9.08 -17.16 17.84
C GLY A 363 9.11 -15.65 17.60
N GLY A 364 10.29 -15.12 17.29
CA GLY A 364 10.47 -13.73 16.92
C GLY A 364 10.86 -12.80 18.07
N SER A 365 10.94 -11.50 17.76
CA SER A 365 11.35 -10.46 18.72
C SER A 365 10.48 -9.21 18.64
N PHE A 366 10.14 -8.67 19.81
CA PHE A 366 9.27 -7.51 19.98
C PHE A 366 9.97 -6.49 20.86
N THR A 367 10.52 -5.44 20.23
CA THR A 367 11.34 -4.44 20.90
C THR A 367 10.67 -3.08 20.87
N ALA A 368 10.55 -2.45 22.04
CA ALA A 368 10.28 -1.03 22.17
C ALA A 368 11.43 -0.33 22.88
N ARG A 369 11.88 0.81 22.36
CA ARG A 369 12.94 1.58 23.03
C ARG A 369 12.83 3.09 22.85
N GLY A 370 13.26 3.81 23.87
CA GLY A 370 13.26 5.27 23.88
C GLY A 370 11.91 5.87 24.27
N GLY A 371 11.78 7.17 24.04
CA GLY A 371 10.60 7.95 24.42
C GLY A 371 10.63 8.40 25.88
N SER A 372 10.01 9.54 26.15
CA SER A 372 10.06 10.18 27.48
C SER A 372 9.12 9.56 28.51
N VAL A 373 8.11 8.80 28.08
CA VAL A 373 7.04 8.32 28.96
C VAL A 373 7.04 6.80 29.08
N VAL A 374 6.86 6.09 27.97
CA VAL A 374 6.59 4.65 27.98
C VAL A 374 7.36 3.92 26.87
N ALA A 375 7.93 2.77 27.23
CA ALA A 375 8.32 1.74 26.27
C ALA A 375 7.71 0.39 26.69
N HIS A 376 6.90 -0.22 25.80
CA HIS A 376 6.34 -1.56 26.02
C HIS A 376 6.75 -2.52 24.93
N GLY A 377 7.38 -3.65 25.27
CA GLY A 377 7.69 -4.68 24.28
C GLY A 377 6.41 -5.25 23.67
N ILE A 378 5.52 -5.75 24.55
CA ILE A 378 4.14 -6.11 24.22
C ILE A 378 3.18 -5.46 25.22
N TYR A 379 2.12 -4.82 24.71
CA TYR A 379 1.03 -4.29 25.51
C TYR A 379 -0.28 -4.98 25.12
N ASN A 380 -0.82 -5.80 26.02
CA ASN A 380 -2.13 -6.45 25.86
C ASN A 380 -3.18 -5.75 26.74
N GLN A 381 -4.21 -5.17 26.12
CA GLN A 381 -5.18 -4.31 26.80
C GLN A 381 -6.63 -4.60 26.37
N GLY A 382 -7.54 -4.66 27.33
CA GLY A 382 -8.99 -4.65 27.07
C GLY A 382 -9.65 -5.99 27.37
N SER A 383 -10.93 -5.91 27.73
CA SER A 383 -11.69 -7.08 28.14
C SER A 383 -11.92 -7.97 26.93
N GLY A 384 -11.40 -9.19 26.96
CA GLY A 384 -11.52 -10.16 25.86
C GLY A 384 -10.38 -10.09 24.84
N SER A 385 -9.41 -9.17 24.99
CA SER A 385 -8.18 -9.23 24.19
C SER A 385 -7.35 -10.44 24.64
N ASN A 386 -7.05 -11.37 23.72
CA ASN A 386 -6.28 -12.57 24.01
C ASN A 386 -4.92 -12.53 23.32
N LEU A 387 -3.88 -12.83 24.09
CA LEU A 387 -2.52 -13.00 23.60
C LEU A 387 -2.04 -14.41 23.94
N THR A 388 -1.62 -15.16 22.94
CA THR A 388 -0.83 -16.38 23.12
C THR A 388 0.53 -16.16 22.47
N ALA A 389 1.61 -16.33 23.24
CA ALA A 389 2.97 -16.15 22.73
C ALA A 389 3.87 -17.29 23.18
N ASP A 390 4.52 -17.93 22.23
CA ASP A 390 5.45 -19.03 22.47
C ASP A 390 6.84 -18.74 21.87
N ASN A 391 7.89 -19.01 22.63
CA ASN A 391 9.29 -18.86 22.20
C ASN A 391 9.66 -17.44 21.72
N VAL A 392 9.07 -16.40 22.32
CA VAL A 392 9.26 -15.00 21.91
C VAL A 392 10.30 -14.26 22.76
N THR A 393 11.00 -13.30 22.17
CA THR A 393 11.82 -12.32 22.91
C THR A 393 11.11 -10.97 22.97
N ILE A 394 10.93 -10.43 24.17
CA ILE A 394 10.19 -9.19 24.42
C ILE A 394 11.08 -8.23 25.22
N ILE A 395 11.37 -7.05 24.66
CA ILE A 395 12.29 -6.08 25.24
C ILE A 395 11.66 -4.69 25.28
N ALA A 396 11.69 -4.08 26.46
CA ALA A 396 11.43 -2.65 26.67
C ALA A 396 12.62 -1.98 27.35
N ALA A 397 13.06 -0.83 26.80
CA ALA A 397 14.21 -0.10 27.33
C ALA A 397 14.14 1.41 27.07
N ASP A 398 15.00 2.15 27.78
CA ASP A 398 15.32 3.56 27.51
C ASP A 398 14.13 4.54 27.63
N SER A 399 13.13 4.23 28.44
CA SER A 399 12.04 5.13 28.84
C SER A 399 11.87 5.25 30.36
N ALA A 400 10.92 6.07 30.82
CA ALA A 400 10.60 6.21 32.24
C ALA A 400 9.79 5.02 32.79
N ASP A 401 8.96 4.40 31.94
CA ASP A 401 8.18 3.19 32.23
C ASP A 401 8.47 2.12 31.17
N ASN A 402 9.37 1.18 31.50
CA ASN A 402 9.82 0.12 30.60
C ASN A 402 9.18 -1.23 30.99
N ASN A 403 8.13 -1.64 30.28
CA ASN A 403 7.47 -2.92 30.53
C ASN A 403 7.74 -3.90 29.40
N GLY A 404 8.40 -5.04 29.69
CA GLY A 404 8.52 -6.12 28.71
C GLY A 404 7.14 -6.54 28.22
N LEU A 405 6.34 -7.13 29.12
CA LEU A 405 4.91 -7.37 28.92
C LEU A 405 4.07 -6.50 29.87
N ARG A 406 3.10 -5.76 29.31
CA ARG A 406 2.05 -5.07 30.08
C ARG A 406 0.69 -5.70 29.80
N ASN A 407 -0.03 -6.11 30.85
CA ASN A 407 -1.36 -6.72 30.75
C ASN A 407 -2.40 -5.93 31.56
N GLN A 408 -3.44 -5.41 30.92
CA GLN A 408 -4.42 -4.50 31.55
C GLN A 408 -5.87 -4.71 31.07
N ASN A 409 -6.80 -4.08 31.80
CA ASN A 409 -8.24 -4.04 31.53
C ASN A 409 -8.86 -5.43 31.28
N SER A 410 -8.57 -6.39 32.15
CA SER A 410 -9.08 -7.77 32.03
C SER A 410 -8.61 -8.58 30.81
N ALA A 411 -7.54 -8.14 30.13
CA ALA A 411 -6.92 -8.91 29.05
C ALA A 411 -6.33 -10.25 29.54
N ILE A 412 -6.24 -11.22 28.63
CA ILE A 412 -5.70 -12.55 28.89
C ILE A 412 -4.40 -12.74 28.11
N SER A 413 -3.32 -13.08 28.80
CA SER A 413 -2.04 -13.43 28.18
C SER A 413 -1.58 -14.82 28.60
N ASN A 414 -1.28 -15.69 27.63
CA ASN A 414 -0.65 -16.99 27.83
C ASN A 414 0.74 -16.96 27.18
N ILE A 415 1.79 -17.00 27.97
CA ILE A 415 3.18 -16.79 27.54
C ILE A 415 4.02 -18.00 27.90
N THR A 416 4.69 -18.60 26.93
CA THR A 416 5.57 -19.77 27.15
C THR A 416 6.91 -19.63 26.46
N ALA A 417 7.94 -20.25 27.04
CA ALA A 417 9.29 -20.29 26.47
C ALA A 417 9.87 -18.91 26.12
N ALA A 418 9.42 -17.84 26.80
CA ALA A 418 9.69 -16.48 26.40
C ALA A 418 10.84 -15.86 27.19
N ARG A 419 11.45 -14.80 26.65
CA ARG A 419 12.38 -13.92 27.36
C ARG A 419 11.78 -12.52 27.48
N LEU A 420 11.51 -12.08 28.70
CA LEU A 420 10.90 -10.80 29.00
C LEU A 420 11.93 -9.88 29.68
N VAL A 421 12.17 -8.71 29.09
CA VAL A 421 13.11 -7.71 29.61
C VAL A 421 12.43 -6.36 29.72
N GLY A 422 12.48 -5.75 30.91
CA GLY A 422 12.06 -4.37 31.14
C GLY A 422 13.12 -3.62 31.93
N THR A 423 14.02 -2.95 31.21
CA THR A 423 15.20 -2.33 31.81
C THR A 423 14.81 -1.17 32.71
N GLY A 424 15.14 -1.23 34.00
CA GLY A 424 14.88 -0.15 34.95
C GLY A 424 13.42 -0.03 35.43
N SER A 425 12.50 -0.86 34.93
CA SER A 425 11.12 -0.93 35.45
C SER A 425 10.67 -2.38 35.67
N HIS A 426 9.97 -3.00 34.71
CA HIS A 426 9.35 -4.31 34.92
C HIS A 426 9.46 -5.20 33.68
N ALA A 427 9.93 -6.44 33.84
CA ALA A 427 9.77 -7.41 32.75
C ALA A 427 8.30 -7.77 32.53
N LEU A 428 7.50 -7.80 33.60
CA LEU A 428 6.05 -8.03 33.57
C LEU A 428 5.31 -7.04 34.48
N TYR A 429 4.32 -6.33 33.93
CA TYR A 429 3.45 -5.42 34.69
C TYR A 429 1.97 -5.73 34.45
N MET A 430 1.23 -6.06 35.51
CA MET A 430 -0.19 -6.39 35.44
C MET A 430 -1.03 -5.53 36.38
N THR A 431 -2.07 -4.88 35.85
CA THR A 431 -3.05 -4.13 36.66
C THR A 431 -4.41 -4.81 36.77
N SER A 432 -4.73 -5.77 35.91
CA SER A 432 -5.93 -6.62 35.96
C SER A 432 -5.79 -7.75 34.92
N GLY A 433 -6.81 -8.63 34.83
CA GLY A 433 -6.85 -9.71 33.86
C GLY A 433 -6.13 -10.97 34.32
N ILE A 434 -5.73 -11.80 33.35
CA ILE A 434 -5.11 -13.09 33.60
C ILE A 434 -3.80 -13.16 32.82
N VAL A 435 -2.71 -13.47 33.52
CA VAL A 435 -1.42 -13.81 32.90
C VAL A 435 -1.04 -15.22 33.33
N ARG A 436 -0.78 -16.08 32.35
CA ARG A 436 -0.25 -17.43 32.51
C ARG A 436 1.15 -17.46 31.91
N ILE A 437 2.17 -17.78 32.70
CA ILE A 437 3.56 -17.78 32.26
C ILE A 437 4.24 -19.12 32.56
N GLY A 438 4.89 -19.73 31.56
CA GLY A 438 5.56 -21.02 31.72
C GLY A 438 6.92 -21.07 31.04
N VAL A 439 7.94 -21.58 31.74
CA VAL A 439 9.29 -21.82 31.16
C VAL A 439 9.89 -20.53 30.54
N SER A 440 9.77 -19.38 31.22
CA SER A 440 10.21 -18.08 30.69
C SER A 440 11.29 -17.42 31.54
N GLU A 441 12.20 -16.69 30.90
CA GLU A 441 13.16 -15.79 31.55
C GLU A 441 12.49 -14.43 31.81
N ILE A 442 12.61 -13.92 33.05
CA ILE A 442 12.07 -12.62 33.46
C ILE A 442 13.24 -11.78 34.00
N SER A 443 13.62 -10.71 33.28
CA SER A 443 14.72 -9.82 33.63
C SER A 443 14.23 -8.38 33.83
N GLY A 444 14.09 -7.97 35.10
CA GLY A 444 13.44 -6.72 35.51
C GLY A 444 12.30 -6.92 36.52
N GLY A 445 12.02 -8.16 36.93
CA GLY A 445 10.99 -8.46 37.93
C GLY A 445 9.55 -8.41 37.39
N ALA A 446 8.61 -8.86 38.22
CA ALA A 446 7.19 -8.88 37.92
C ALA A 446 6.40 -8.08 38.97
N THR A 447 5.54 -7.18 38.52
CA THR A 447 4.65 -6.39 39.39
C THR A 447 3.20 -6.69 39.08
N ARG A 448 2.43 -6.96 40.13
CA ARG A 448 1.00 -7.22 40.08
C ARG A 448 0.25 -6.27 41.01
N ALA A 449 -0.49 -5.32 40.43
CA ALA A 449 -1.40 -4.47 41.19
C ALA A 449 -2.76 -5.15 41.43
N ALA A 450 -3.29 -5.90 40.46
CA ALA A 450 -4.45 -6.77 40.58
C ALA A 450 -4.49 -7.82 39.44
N GLY A 451 -5.49 -8.70 39.41
CA GLY A 451 -5.63 -9.79 38.43
C GLY A 451 -5.07 -11.14 38.92
N VAL A 452 -5.02 -12.12 38.03
CA VAL A 452 -4.53 -13.48 38.30
C VAL A 452 -3.24 -13.72 37.55
N LEU A 453 -2.15 -13.98 38.28
CA LEU A 453 -0.88 -14.39 37.71
C LEU A 453 -0.63 -15.85 38.10
N THR A 454 -0.42 -16.71 37.11
CA THR A 454 -0.10 -18.13 37.32
C THR A 454 1.21 -18.46 36.64
N CYS A 455 2.16 -19.02 37.39
CA CYS A 455 3.47 -19.45 36.88
C CYS A 455 3.56 -20.97 36.80
N PHE A 456 4.33 -21.48 35.83
CA PHE A 456 4.57 -22.91 35.62
C PHE A 456 6.06 -23.20 35.45
N GLN A 457 6.57 -24.21 36.18
CA GLN A 457 7.95 -24.68 36.07
C GLN A 457 8.17 -25.69 34.94
N ALA A 458 7.14 -26.44 34.53
CA ALA A 458 7.22 -27.45 33.48
C ALA A 458 5.94 -27.47 32.63
N TYR A 459 6.09 -27.66 31.31
CA TYR A 459 4.96 -27.76 30.38
C TYR A 459 4.46 -29.21 30.35
N THR A 460 3.31 -29.48 30.99
CA THR A 460 2.69 -30.83 30.99
C THR A 460 1.22 -30.80 30.57
N GLU A 461 0.75 -29.75 29.90
CA GLU A 461 -0.67 -29.50 29.52
C GLU A 461 -1.66 -29.42 30.71
N LEU A 462 -1.22 -29.79 31.92
CA LEU A 462 -1.95 -29.69 33.19
C LEU A 462 -1.38 -28.53 34.01
N PHE A 463 -2.13 -27.43 34.04
CA PHE A 463 -1.76 -26.19 34.72
C PHE A 463 -1.88 -26.30 36.25
N ALA A 464 -0.95 -27.01 36.91
CA ALA A 464 -0.81 -26.92 38.36
C ALA A 464 -0.11 -25.60 38.72
N ALA A 465 -0.77 -24.74 39.50
CA ALA A 465 -0.22 -23.45 39.90
C ALA A 465 1.06 -23.61 40.72
N TYR A 466 2.14 -22.96 40.30
CA TYR A 466 3.37 -22.79 41.08
C TYR A 466 3.47 -21.34 41.56
N THR A 467 4.03 -21.11 42.75
CA THR A 467 4.27 -19.77 43.28
C THR A 467 5.26 -19.05 42.37
N CYS A 468 4.84 -17.95 41.74
CA CYS A 468 5.73 -17.11 40.96
C CYS A 468 6.90 -16.63 41.84
N PRO A 469 8.16 -16.87 41.42
CA PRO A 469 9.36 -16.41 42.13
C PRO A 469 9.36 -14.90 42.38
#